data_AF-A0A518AT79-F1
#
_entry.id   AF-A0A518AT79-F1
#
_cell.length_a   1.000
_cell.length_b   1.000
_cell.length_c   1.000
_cell.angle_alpha   90.00
_cell.angle_beta   90.00
_cell.angle_gamma   90.00
#
_symmetry.space_group_name_H-M   'P 1'
#
loop_
_entity.id
_entity.type
_entity.pdbx_description
1 polymer ?
#
loop_
_entity_poly.entity_id
_entity_poly.type
_entity_poly.pdbx_seq_one_letter_code
_entity_poly.pdbx_strand_id
1 'polypeptide(L)'
;MVLRFTLSFVLLTLFGASAANAQQPSESPSPATHEMAPATDASHAGHEMAEEPKQALPGPHGGVVSQAGDFQFETLLESGGIHLFAYNAQGQPLDVQQVRGAATLQLKGDAKRYRYDLYPEVEQDKSAKSLSVSVDLSRVAGREGELTFQLAGLASSNRRPVSFSTPFVGPLSEAQKTAAAIAAQGICPVSGQQLGSMGEPIAVTEGEQTIYVCCAGCVNKVKADFATYLKKIEQKIVAAPATEADAEAIKLQKTCPVTEAPLGSMGSPIKVTGLDRDVYLCCQGCLKALEKSPEKYLAKLPPLPTPKPVVVLATKDDAAFVAAQKLCPVMDEPLDAMGGPYKTVVEGKVVYLCCPGCAKMLNAEPEKYLAKLKEQGITPPAAK
;
A
#
# COMPACT_ATOMS: atom_id res chain seq x y z
N MET A 1 -49.61 -20.08 46.90
CA MET A 1 -50.29 -20.04 45.60
C MET A 1 -49.33 -20.72 44.60
N VAL A 2 -49.18 -22.06 44.62
CA VAL A 2 -50.00 -23.08 43.92
C VAL A 2 -50.13 -22.68 42.44
N LEU A 3 -49.54 -23.37 41.45
CA LEU A 3 -49.83 -24.75 41.10
C LEU A 3 -48.72 -25.36 40.19
N ARG A 4 -48.38 -26.62 40.46
CA ARG A 4 -47.60 -27.56 39.64
C ARG A 4 -48.44 -28.04 38.43
N PHE A 5 -47.81 -28.38 37.30
CA PHE A 5 -48.37 -29.42 36.42
C PHE A 5 -47.27 -30.33 35.86
N THR A 6 -47.57 -31.62 35.92
CA THR A 6 -46.75 -32.79 35.66
C THR A 6 -47.19 -33.50 34.36
N LEU A 7 -46.19 -33.99 33.61
CA LEU A 7 -46.05 -35.28 32.88
C LEU A 7 -47.19 -35.92 32.05
N SER A 8 -46.87 -36.28 30.80
CA SER A 8 -46.92 -37.65 30.18
C SER A 8 -46.62 -37.56 28.67
N PHE A 9 -45.51 -38.06 28.14
CA PHE A 9 -45.20 -39.45 27.70
C PHE A 9 -46.27 -40.12 26.81
N VAL A 10 -45.99 -40.25 25.50
CA VAL A 10 -46.23 -41.47 24.72
C VAL A 10 -45.09 -41.66 23.71
N LEU A 11 -44.54 -42.86 23.77
CA LEU A 11 -43.47 -43.47 23.00
C LEU A 11 -44.07 -44.23 21.81
N LEU A 12 -43.49 -44.14 20.61
CA LEU A 12 -43.46 -45.31 19.71
C LEU A 12 -42.25 -45.27 18.77
N THR A 13 -41.32 -46.17 19.06
CA THR A 13 -40.22 -46.70 18.27
C THR A 13 -40.71 -47.49 17.05
N LEU A 14 -39.93 -47.57 15.96
CA LEU A 14 -39.21 -48.81 15.57
C LEU A 14 -38.48 -48.67 14.20
N PHE A 15 -37.15 -48.97 14.24
CA PHE A 15 -36.33 -49.77 13.31
C PHE A 15 -36.12 -49.32 11.84
N GLY A 16 -34.96 -49.49 11.20
CA GLY A 16 -33.66 -50.12 11.52
C GLY A 16 -32.57 -49.52 10.59
N ALA A 17 -31.34 -49.32 11.05
CA ALA A 17 -30.23 -50.29 11.05
C ALA A 17 -29.89 -50.90 9.68
N SER A 18 -28.80 -50.47 9.03
CA SER A 18 -27.50 -51.18 9.13
C SER A 18 -26.43 -50.59 8.21
N ALA A 19 -25.20 -50.63 8.74
CA ALA A 19 -23.95 -50.25 8.13
C ALA A 19 -23.45 -51.29 7.11
N ALA A 20 -22.55 -50.89 6.21
CA ALA A 20 -21.12 -51.24 6.26
C ALA A 20 -20.43 -51.19 4.86
N ASN A 21 -19.19 -50.70 4.92
CA ASN A 21 -18.00 -51.19 4.21
C ASN A 21 -17.76 -50.94 2.71
N ALA A 22 -16.67 -50.19 2.49
CA ALA A 22 -15.40 -50.63 1.88
C ALA A 22 -15.18 -50.61 0.35
N GLN A 23 -13.98 -50.10 0.05
CA GLN A 23 -13.06 -50.41 -1.05
C GLN A 23 -13.27 -49.79 -2.45
N GLN A 24 -12.25 -49.00 -2.87
CA GLN A 24 -11.86 -48.76 -4.26
C GLN A 24 -11.47 -50.07 -4.98
N PRO A 25 -11.41 -50.10 -6.32
CA PRO A 25 -10.09 -49.94 -6.96
C PRO A 25 -10.06 -49.25 -8.36
N SER A 26 -8.83 -48.80 -8.66
CA SER A 26 -8.05 -48.56 -9.89
C SER A 26 -8.60 -48.63 -11.34
N GLU A 27 -7.81 -47.95 -12.20
CA GLU A 27 -7.46 -48.22 -13.62
C GLU A 27 -8.07 -47.36 -14.76
N SER A 28 -7.16 -46.67 -15.45
CA SER A 28 -7.22 -46.22 -16.87
C SER A 28 -6.68 -47.37 -17.76
N PRO A 29 -6.90 -47.44 -19.11
CA PRO A 29 -6.47 -46.44 -20.11
C PRO A 29 -7.35 -46.30 -21.41
N SER A 30 -6.93 -45.37 -22.30
CA SER A 30 -7.37 -45.03 -23.69
C SER A 30 -7.39 -46.21 -24.71
N PRO A 31 -7.55 -46.09 -26.08
CA PRO A 31 -7.65 -44.92 -27.00
C PRO A 31 -8.63 -45.08 -28.21
N ALA A 32 -8.63 -44.12 -29.16
CA ALA A 32 -8.93 -44.21 -30.64
C ALA A 32 -9.61 -42.92 -31.15
N THR A 33 -8.92 -41.98 -31.83
CA THR A 33 -8.54 -41.85 -33.27
C THR A 33 -9.58 -41.22 -34.21
N HIS A 34 -9.17 -40.08 -34.79
CA HIS A 34 -9.34 -39.54 -36.16
C HIS A 34 -10.72 -39.44 -36.85
N GLU A 35 -11.09 -38.21 -37.26
CA GLU A 35 -11.32 -37.88 -38.69
C GLU A 35 -11.23 -36.36 -38.96
N MET A 36 -10.79 -36.00 -40.18
CA MET A 36 -10.43 -34.65 -40.64
C MET A 36 -11.45 -34.07 -41.64
N ALA A 37 -11.69 -32.75 -41.51
CA ALA A 37 -11.93 -31.73 -42.56
C ALA A 37 -13.30 -31.72 -43.31
N PRO A 38 -13.76 -30.59 -43.93
CA PRO A 38 -12.99 -29.39 -44.29
C PRO A 38 -13.60 -28.02 -43.95
N ALA A 39 -12.75 -27.00 -44.14
CA ALA A 39 -12.98 -25.58 -43.97
C ALA A 39 -13.88 -24.96 -45.06
N THR A 40 -14.70 -23.97 -44.68
CA THR A 40 -15.21 -22.94 -45.59
C THR A 40 -15.28 -21.58 -44.89
N ASP A 41 -14.82 -20.59 -45.66
CA ASP A 41 -15.04 -19.15 -45.68
C ASP A 41 -14.93 -18.26 -44.43
N ALA A 42 -13.97 -17.34 -44.56
CA ALA A 42 -13.82 -16.12 -43.81
C ALA A 42 -14.91 -15.11 -44.18
N SER A 43 -15.58 -14.56 -43.16
CA SER A 43 -16.24 -13.25 -43.27
C SER A 43 -15.69 -12.32 -42.20
N HIS A 44 -15.20 -11.17 -42.64
CA HIS A 44 -14.68 -10.09 -41.82
C HIS A 44 -15.82 -9.46 -41.02
N ALA A 45 -15.86 -9.70 -39.71
CA ALA A 45 -16.53 -8.82 -38.75
C ALA A 45 -15.43 -8.10 -37.97
N GLY A 46 -15.35 -6.78 -38.16
CA GLY A 46 -14.43 -5.92 -37.42
C GLY A 46 -14.71 -6.00 -35.93
N HIS A 47 -13.73 -6.45 -35.15
CA HIS A 47 -13.70 -6.20 -33.73
C HIS A 47 -13.35 -4.72 -33.53
N GLU A 48 -14.36 -3.90 -33.23
CA GLU A 48 -14.15 -2.70 -32.42
C GLU A 48 -13.48 -3.16 -31.12
N MET A 49 -12.20 -2.83 -30.98
CA MET A 49 -11.49 -3.04 -29.72
C MET A 49 -12.13 -2.11 -28.71
N ALA A 50 -12.85 -2.72 -27.76
CA ALA A 50 -13.26 -2.05 -26.54
C ALA A 50 -12.01 -1.45 -25.88
N GLU A 51 -11.97 -0.13 -25.81
CA GLU A 51 -10.93 0.62 -25.12
C GLU A 51 -10.88 0.15 -23.66
N GLU A 52 -9.74 -0.39 -23.23
CA GLU A 52 -9.50 -0.72 -21.83
C GLU A 52 -9.72 0.53 -20.95
N PRO A 53 -10.37 0.41 -19.78
CA PRO A 53 -10.60 1.57 -18.93
C PRO A 53 -9.26 2.06 -18.38
N LYS A 54 -8.80 3.20 -18.90
CA LYS A 54 -7.72 3.99 -18.29
C LYS A 54 -8.05 4.18 -16.82
N GLN A 55 -7.13 3.77 -15.95
CA GLN A 55 -7.25 3.98 -14.51
C GLN A 55 -7.56 5.46 -14.24
N ALA A 56 -8.73 5.72 -13.66
CA ALA A 56 -9.20 7.06 -13.37
C ALA A 56 -8.27 7.70 -12.33
N LEU A 57 -7.63 8.81 -12.71
CA LEU A 57 -6.84 9.62 -11.77
C LEU A 57 -7.78 10.19 -10.69
N PRO A 58 -7.37 10.19 -9.41
CA PRO A 58 -8.16 10.81 -8.35
C PRO A 58 -8.27 12.32 -8.62
N GLY A 59 -9.50 12.83 -8.51
CA GLY A 59 -9.78 14.25 -8.68
C GLY A 59 -9.32 15.10 -7.49
N PRO A 60 -9.41 16.44 -7.60
CA PRO A 60 -9.00 17.38 -6.54
C PRO A 60 -9.61 17.14 -5.15
N HIS A 61 -10.79 16.52 -5.09
CA HIS A 61 -11.52 16.19 -3.86
C HIS A 61 -11.41 14.70 -3.50
N GLY A 62 -10.52 13.96 -4.16
CA GLY A 62 -10.34 12.51 -3.95
C GLY A 62 -11.41 11.64 -4.58
N GLY A 63 -12.26 12.22 -5.45
CA GLY A 63 -13.29 11.49 -6.19
C GLY A 63 -12.77 10.83 -7.48
N VAL A 64 -13.64 10.08 -8.14
CA VAL A 64 -13.35 9.46 -9.44
C VAL A 64 -13.69 10.45 -10.56
N VAL A 65 -12.73 10.75 -11.42
CA VAL A 65 -12.92 11.66 -12.57
C VAL A 65 -13.41 10.89 -13.79
N SER A 66 -14.49 11.37 -14.40
CA SER A 66 -15.10 10.89 -15.64
C SER A 66 -15.22 12.02 -16.65
N GLN A 67 -15.09 11.72 -17.94
CA GLN A 67 -15.26 12.71 -19.01
C GLN A 67 -16.56 12.45 -19.76
N ALA A 68 -17.34 13.50 -20.04
CA ALA A 68 -18.55 13.41 -20.85
C ALA A 68 -18.76 14.67 -21.69
N GLY A 69 -18.58 14.54 -23.00
CA GLY A 69 -18.57 15.68 -23.92
C GLY A 69 -17.41 16.64 -23.58
N ASP A 70 -17.73 17.94 -23.53
CA ASP A 70 -16.76 19.02 -23.24
C ASP A 70 -16.54 19.24 -21.73
N PHE A 71 -17.05 18.34 -20.90
CA PHE A 71 -17.04 18.45 -19.44
C PHE A 71 -16.28 17.30 -18.79
N GLN A 72 -15.65 17.62 -17.66
CA GLN A 72 -15.11 16.63 -16.74
C GLN A 72 -15.95 16.66 -15.46
N PHE A 73 -16.20 15.49 -14.90
CA PHE A 73 -16.99 15.31 -13.69
C PHE A 73 -16.19 14.52 -12.67
N GLU A 74 -16.10 15.01 -11.45
CA GLU A 74 -15.54 14.27 -10.34
C GLU A 74 -16.69 13.80 -9.44
N THR A 75 -16.77 12.48 -9.25
CA THR A 75 -17.76 11.85 -8.40
C THR A 75 -17.12 11.44 -7.08
N LEU A 76 -17.58 12.03 -5.98
CA LEU A 76 -17.16 11.68 -4.63
C LEU A 76 -18.32 10.96 -3.92
N LEU A 77 -18.10 9.71 -3.52
CA LEU A 77 -19.05 8.90 -2.77
C LEU A 77 -18.60 8.79 -1.32
N GLU A 78 -19.46 9.23 -0.41
CA GLU A 78 -19.25 9.13 1.03
C GLU A 78 -20.41 8.38 1.67
N SER A 79 -20.24 7.86 2.89
CA SER A 79 -21.31 7.14 3.59
C SER A 79 -22.59 7.99 3.74
N GLY A 80 -22.44 9.32 3.79
CA GLY A 80 -23.54 10.28 3.97
C GLY A 80 -24.13 10.83 2.67
N GLY A 81 -23.60 10.53 1.49
CA GLY A 81 -24.13 11.10 0.26
C GLY A 81 -23.29 10.91 -1.01
N ILE A 82 -23.81 11.48 -2.09
CA ILE A 82 -23.14 11.55 -3.40
C ILE A 82 -22.87 13.02 -3.68
N HIS A 83 -21.62 13.36 -4.00
CA HIS A 83 -21.21 14.68 -4.46
C HIS A 83 -20.67 14.58 -5.89
N LEU A 84 -21.07 15.53 -6.73
CA LEU A 84 -20.65 15.62 -8.11
C LEU A 84 -20.14 17.02 -8.40
N PHE A 85 -18.85 17.12 -8.70
CA PHE A 85 -18.20 18.36 -9.11
C PHE A 85 -18.07 18.39 -10.63
N ALA A 86 -18.31 19.55 -11.24
CA ALA A 86 -18.26 19.71 -12.69
C ALA A 86 -17.15 20.70 -13.07
N TYR A 87 -16.41 20.36 -14.11
CA TYR A 87 -15.31 21.15 -14.65
C TYR A 87 -15.42 21.30 -16.17
N ASN A 88 -14.87 22.39 -16.72
CA ASN A 88 -14.72 22.54 -18.16
C ASN A 88 -13.55 21.69 -18.70
N ALA A 89 -13.36 21.68 -20.03
CA ALA A 89 -12.28 20.95 -20.69
C ALA A 89 -10.86 21.37 -20.23
N GLN A 90 -10.71 22.55 -19.63
CA GLN A 90 -9.47 23.07 -19.07
C GLN A 90 -9.30 22.74 -17.57
N GLY A 91 -10.22 21.99 -16.97
CA GLY A 91 -10.18 21.61 -15.56
C GLY A 91 -10.62 22.71 -14.58
N GLN A 92 -11.25 23.79 -15.07
CA GLN A 92 -11.76 24.85 -14.20
C GLN A 92 -13.16 24.51 -13.68
N PRO A 93 -13.45 24.73 -12.38
CA PRO A 93 -14.77 24.47 -11.81
C PRO A 93 -15.88 25.26 -12.51
N LEU A 94 -17.02 24.60 -12.72
CA LEU A 94 -18.22 25.22 -13.28
C LEU A 94 -19.19 25.63 -12.18
N ASP A 95 -19.87 26.76 -12.37
CA ASP A 95 -21.02 27.11 -11.55
C ASP A 95 -22.22 26.25 -11.96
N VAL A 96 -22.70 25.44 -11.02
CA VAL A 96 -23.79 24.49 -11.20
C VAL A 96 -25.09 24.93 -10.51
N GLN A 97 -25.21 26.19 -10.08
CA GLN A 97 -26.40 26.70 -9.37
C GLN A 97 -27.72 26.46 -10.12
N GLN A 98 -27.69 26.54 -11.46
CA GLN A 98 -28.86 26.33 -12.33
C GLN A 98 -28.96 24.90 -12.88
N VAL A 99 -28.02 24.03 -12.53
CA VAL A 99 -27.99 22.64 -13.01
C VAL A 99 -28.92 21.80 -12.14
N ARG A 100 -29.55 20.80 -12.76
CA ARG A 100 -30.30 19.75 -12.08
C ARG A 100 -29.73 18.40 -12.50
N GLY A 101 -29.50 17.52 -11.54
CA GLY A 101 -28.92 16.20 -11.80
C GLY A 101 -29.77 15.08 -11.22
N ALA A 102 -29.62 13.89 -11.78
CA ALA A 102 -30.06 12.65 -11.17
C ALA A 102 -28.94 11.61 -11.27
N ALA A 103 -28.65 10.93 -10.16
CA ALA A 103 -27.75 9.79 -10.08
C ALA A 103 -28.58 8.51 -9.95
N THR A 104 -28.31 7.53 -10.80
CA THR A 104 -28.92 6.20 -10.74
C THR A 104 -27.86 5.18 -10.38
N LEU A 105 -27.98 4.59 -9.20
CA LEU A 105 -27.10 3.58 -8.66
C LEU A 105 -27.63 2.18 -9.02
N GLN A 106 -26.76 1.34 -9.58
CA GLN A 106 -27.03 -0.06 -9.84
C GLN A 106 -25.87 -0.91 -9.31
N LEU A 107 -26.17 -1.91 -8.48
CA LEU A 107 -25.15 -2.82 -7.95
C LEU A 107 -24.86 -3.92 -8.97
N LYS A 108 -23.60 -4.35 -9.03
CA LYS A 108 -23.19 -5.41 -9.95
C LYS A 108 -23.97 -6.69 -9.66
N GLY A 109 -24.65 -7.23 -10.69
CA GLY A 109 -25.50 -8.41 -10.58
C GLY A 109 -26.90 -8.17 -9.98
N ASP A 110 -27.25 -6.93 -9.61
CA ASP A 110 -28.59 -6.56 -9.14
C ASP A 110 -29.38 -5.91 -10.29
N ALA A 111 -30.62 -6.34 -10.48
CA ALA A 111 -31.53 -5.72 -11.44
C ALA A 111 -32.13 -4.41 -10.91
N LYS A 112 -32.10 -4.21 -9.58
CA LYS A 112 -32.71 -3.05 -8.95
C LYS A 112 -31.84 -1.81 -9.12
N ARG A 113 -32.49 -0.72 -9.52
CA ARG A 113 -31.89 0.61 -9.68
C ARG A 113 -32.43 1.55 -8.63
N TYR A 114 -31.54 2.34 -8.03
CA TYR A 114 -31.88 3.35 -7.02
C TYR A 114 -31.57 4.72 -7.60
N ARG A 115 -32.57 5.58 -7.72
CA ARG A 115 -32.42 6.93 -8.27
C ARG A 115 -32.41 7.96 -7.14
N TYR A 116 -31.48 8.90 -7.25
CA TYR A 116 -31.31 10.03 -6.34
C TYR A 116 -31.26 11.32 -7.16
N ASP A 117 -32.10 12.29 -6.83
CA ASP A 117 -32.02 13.61 -7.46
C ASP A 117 -30.94 14.45 -6.74
N LEU A 118 -30.06 15.07 -7.51
CA LEU A 118 -28.93 15.88 -7.04
C LEU A 118 -29.29 17.36 -7.10
N TYR A 119 -28.95 18.08 -6.04
CA TYR A 119 -29.24 19.51 -5.89
C TYR A 119 -27.96 20.33 -5.78
N PRO A 120 -27.92 21.57 -6.32
CA PRO A 120 -26.76 22.44 -6.15
C PRO A 120 -26.49 22.77 -4.70
N GLU A 121 -25.23 22.63 -4.30
CA GLU A 121 -24.75 23.02 -2.97
C GLU A 121 -24.33 24.50 -3.01
N VAL A 122 -25.24 25.37 -2.57
CA VAL A 122 -25.06 26.82 -2.70
C VAL A 122 -24.15 27.34 -1.58
N GLU A 123 -23.04 27.97 -1.98
CA GLU A 123 -22.08 28.62 -1.10
C GLU A 123 -22.57 30.01 -0.64
N GLN A 124 -21.84 30.62 0.31
CA GLN A 124 -22.19 31.93 0.88
C GLN A 124 -22.21 33.05 -0.17
N ASP A 125 -21.40 32.93 -1.23
CA ASP A 125 -21.35 33.86 -2.36
C ASP A 125 -22.45 33.63 -3.40
N LYS A 126 -23.38 32.70 -3.12
CA LYS A 126 -24.48 32.24 -3.98
C LYS A 126 -24.05 31.42 -5.19
N SER A 127 -22.76 31.15 -5.39
CA SER A 127 -22.32 30.17 -6.39
C SER A 127 -22.61 28.75 -5.91
N ALA A 128 -22.65 27.77 -6.82
CA ALA A 128 -22.62 26.36 -6.43
C ALA A 128 -21.56 25.64 -7.25
N LYS A 129 -20.62 24.95 -6.59
CA LYS A 129 -19.53 24.23 -7.26
C LYS A 129 -19.78 22.73 -7.39
N SER A 130 -20.78 22.22 -6.69
CA SER A 130 -21.15 20.80 -6.66
C SER A 130 -22.67 20.62 -6.73
N LEU A 131 -23.06 19.45 -7.23
CA LEU A 131 -24.39 18.89 -7.02
C LEU A 131 -24.27 17.79 -5.97
N SER A 132 -25.16 17.75 -5.00
CA SER A 132 -25.11 16.75 -3.94
C SER A 132 -26.49 16.20 -3.56
N VAL A 133 -26.48 15.04 -2.92
CA VAL A 133 -27.64 14.45 -2.26
C VAL A 133 -27.17 13.77 -0.97
N SER A 134 -27.84 14.08 0.13
CA SER A 134 -27.62 13.40 1.40
C SER A 134 -28.43 12.10 1.44
N VAL A 135 -27.74 10.97 1.46
CA VAL A 135 -28.35 9.64 1.51
C VAL A 135 -27.42 8.67 2.23
N ASP A 136 -27.99 7.82 3.07
CA ASP A 136 -27.24 6.74 3.72
C ASP A 136 -26.87 5.65 2.69
N LEU A 137 -25.58 5.62 2.33
CA LEU A 137 -25.00 4.64 1.41
C LEU A 137 -24.44 3.40 2.14
N SER A 138 -24.66 3.24 3.45
CA SER A 138 -24.12 2.11 4.22
C SER A 138 -24.56 0.73 3.69
N ARG A 139 -25.71 0.64 2.99
CA ARG A 139 -26.22 -0.61 2.39
C ARG A 139 -25.43 -1.07 1.15
N VAL A 140 -24.66 -0.17 0.55
CA VAL A 140 -23.83 -0.46 -0.62
C VAL A 140 -22.34 -0.54 -0.26
N ALA A 141 -22.00 -0.44 1.03
CA ALA A 141 -20.63 -0.36 1.50
C ALA A 141 -19.76 -1.57 1.09
N GLY A 142 -18.63 -1.30 0.43
CA GLY A 142 -17.71 -2.31 -0.11
C GLY A 142 -18.22 -3.09 -1.32
N ARG A 143 -19.40 -2.75 -1.87
CA ARG A 143 -19.99 -3.45 -3.03
C ARG A 143 -19.67 -2.68 -4.31
N GLU A 144 -19.39 -3.41 -5.38
CA GLU A 144 -19.20 -2.86 -6.72
C GLU A 144 -20.53 -2.55 -7.40
N GLY A 145 -20.54 -1.50 -8.22
CA GLY A 145 -21.68 -1.15 -9.05
C GLY A 145 -21.34 -0.12 -10.12
N GLU A 146 -22.38 0.37 -10.77
CA GLU A 146 -22.34 1.44 -11.75
C GLU A 146 -23.25 2.60 -11.28
N LEU A 147 -22.76 3.83 -11.46
CA LEU A 147 -23.50 5.06 -11.25
C LEU A 147 -23.70 5.75 -12.58
N THR A 148 -24.96 5.93 -12.97
CA THR A 148 -25.33 6.68 -14.16
C THR A 148 -25.86 8.04 -13.78
N PHE A 149 -25.27 9.10 -14.32
CA PHE A 149 -25.68 10.48 -14.11
C PHE A 149 -26.46 11.01 -15.31
N GLN A 150 -27.45 11.84 -15.04
CA GLN A 150 -28.21 12.61 -16.03
C GLN A 150 -28.28 14.06 -15.54
N LEU A 151 -27.69 14.99 -16.28
CA LEU A 151 -27.56 16.39 -15.91
C LEU A 151 -28.25 17.28 -16.95
N ALA A 152 -29.03 18.25 -16.49
CA ALA A 152 -29.69 19.25 -17.31
C ALA A 152 -29.33 20.66 -16.82
N GLY A 153 -29.26 21.62 -17.75
CA GLY A 153 -28.92 23.02 -17.43
C GLY A 153 -27.43 23.36 -17.51
N LEU A 154 -26.58 22.42 -17.92
CA LEU A 154 -25.19 22.73 -18.27
C LEU A 154 -25.14 23.53 -19.59
N ALA A 155 -24.36 24.61 -19.61
CA ALA A 155 -24.16 25.45 -20.79
C ALA A 155 -23.30 24.72 -21.84
N SER A 156 -23.90 23.76 -22.55
CA SER A 156 -23.30 23.08 -23.70
C SER A 156 -23.78 23.71 -25.01
N SER A 157 -22.95 23.61 -26.06
CA SER A 157 -23.22 24.08 -27.42
C SER A 157 -24.60 23.63 -27.97
N ASN A 158 -25.11 22.49 -27.51
CA ASN A 158 -26.37 21.91 -28.01
C ASN A 158 -27.53 21.90 -26.99
N ARG A 159 -27.38 22.47 -25.78
CA ARG A 159 -28.39 22.46 -24.68
C ARG A 159 -29.01 21.08 -24.37
N ARG A 160 -28.37 19.98 -24.76
CA ARG A 160 -28.85 18.62 -24.49
C ARG A 160 -28.45 18.20 -23.07
N PRO A 161 -29.25 17.37 -22.40
CA PRO A 161 -28.84 16.75 -21.15
C PRO A 161 -27.55 15.96 -21.35
N VAL A 162 -26.62 16.09 -20.41
CA VAL A 162 -25.37 15.32 -20.38
C VAL A 162 -25.62 14.05 -19.57
N SER A 163 -25.30 12.90 -20.13
CA SER A 163 -25.40 11.61 -19.44
C SER A 163 -24.09 10.86 -19.53
N PHE A 164 -23.68 10.23 -18.43
CA PHE A 164 -22.49 9.39 -18.37
C PHE A 164 -22.62 8.35 -17.26
N SER A 165 -21.83 7.29 -17.35
CA SER A 165 -21.73 6.24 -16.34
C SER A 165 -20.30 6.15 -15.81
N THR A 166 -20.16 5.83 -14.54
CA THR A 166 -18.89 5.48 -13.91
C THR A 166 -19.05 4.25 -13.02
N PRO A 167 -18.08 3.30 -13.03
CA PRO A 167 -18.05 2.27 -12.01
C PRO A 167 -17.81 2.91 -10.63
N PHE A 168 -18.30 2.26 -9.58
CA PHE A 168 -18.03 2.66 -8.21
C PHE A 168 -17.86 1.44 -7.28
N VAL A 169 -17.16 1.66 -6.18
CA VAL A 169 -17.17 0.79 -5.01
C VAL A 169 -17.82 1.58 -3.88
N GLY A 170 -18.86 1.04 -3.26
CA GLY A 170 -19.58 1.75 -2.21
C GLY A 170 -18.67 2.08 -1.02
N PRO A 171 -18.81 3.26 -0.42
CA PRO A 171 -17.93 3.72 0.65
C PRO A 171 -18.02 2.78 1.85
N LEU A 172 -16.89 2.45 2.47
CA LEU A 172 -16.87 1.61 3.68
C LEU A 172 -17.71 2.27 4.78
N SER A 173 -18.55 1.47 5.44
CA SER A 173 -19.28 1.92 6.62
C SER A 173 -18.32 2.21 7.77
N GLU A 174 -18.76 2.98 8.77
CA GLU A 174 -17.90 3.30 9.92
C GLU A 174 -17.44 2.04 10.68
N ALA A 175 -18.32 1.04 10.77
CA ALA A 175 -18.00 -0.26 11.33
C ALA A 175 -16.93 -1.01 10.50
N GLN A 176 -17.00 -0.95 9.17
CA GLN A 176 -15.99 -1.56 8.29
C GLN A 176 -14.65 -0.81 8.35
N LYS A 177 -14.66 0.52 8.40
CA LYS A 177 -13.45 1.33 8.61
C LYS A 177 -12.79 0.99 9.94
N THR A 178 -13.59 0.92 11.01
CA THR A 178 -13.13 0.52 12.35
C THR A 178 -12.56 -0.90 12.34
N ALA A 179 -13.25 -1.86 11.74
CA ALA A 179 -12.76 -3.23 11.62
C ALA A 179 -11.45 -3.31 10.82
N ALA A 180 -11.34 -2.57 9.73
CA ALA A 180 -10.12 -2.49 8.93
C ALA A 180 -8.96 -1.85 9.70
N ALA A 181 -9.22 -0.79 10.47
CA ALA A 181 -8.22 -0.14 11.30
C ALA A 181 -7.74 -1.06 12.45
N ILE A 182 -8.67 -1.76 13.11
CA ILE A 182 -8.36 -2.79 14.12
C ILE A 182 -7.50 -3.90 13.50
N ALA A 183 -7.87 -4.39 12.32
CA ALA A 183 -7.13 -5.44 11.63
C ALA A 183 -5.73 -4.98 11.19
N ALA A 184 -5.62 -3.73 10.71
CA ALA A 184 -4.35 -3.14 10.31
C ALA A 184 -3.39 -2.99 11.49
N GLN A 185 -3.90 -2.61 12.67
CA GLN A 185 -3.14 -2.54 13.91
C GLN A 185 -2.79 -3.94 14.43
N GLY A 186 -3.76 -4.85 14.46
CA GLY A 186 -3.61 -6.28 14.78
C GLY A 186 -3.27 -6.61 16.24
N ILE A 187 -2.44 -5.81 16.91
CA ILE A 187 -1.92 -6.04 18.25
C ILE A 187 -2.23 -4.85 19.17
N CYS A 188 -2.60 -5.14 20.42
CA CYS A 188 -2.75 -4.13 21.46
C CYS A 188 -1.36 -3.60 21.87
N PRO A 189 -1.08 -2.29 21.76
CA PRO A 189 0.27 -1.75 21.99
C PRO A 189 0.65 -1.72 23.49
N VAL A 190 -0.31 -1.99 24.37
CA VAL A 190 -0.09 -2.06 25.82
C VAL A 190 0.24 -3.48 26.28
N SER A 191 -0.53 -4.47 25.82
CA SER A 191 -0.40 -5.87 26.27
C SER A 191 0.43 -6.75 25.33
N GLY A 192 0.65 -6.32 24.09
CA GLY A 192 1.28 -7.12 23.04
C GLY A 192 0.44 -8.33 22.60
N GLN A 193 -0.85 -8.38 22.96
CA GLN A 193 -1.76 -9.45 22.58
C GLN A 193 -2.58 -9.05 21.33
N GLN A 194 -3.03 -10.04 20.56
CA GLN A 194 -3.83 -9.82 19.37
C GLN A 194 -5.17 -9.14 19.71
N LEU A 195 -5.52 -8.09 18.98
CA LEU A 195 -6.83 -7.43 19.13
C LEU A 195 -7.95 -8.41 18.76
N GLY A 196 -9.01 -8.44 19.57
CA GLY A 196 -10.10 -9.41 19.46
C GLY A 196 -9.96 -10.63 20.39
N SER A 197 -8.75 -10.95 20.88
CA SER A 197 -8.54 -12.10 21.79
C SER A 197 -9.14 -11.92 23.19
N MET A 198 -9.42 -10.68 23.60
CA MET A 198 -9.99 -10.32 24.90
C MET A 198 -11.36 -9.63 24.78
N GLY A 199 -12.07 -9.88 23.68
CA GLY A 199 -13.33 -9.21 23.35
C GLY A 199 -13.15 -8.08 22.33
N GLU A 200 -14.20 -7.28 22.20
CA GLU A 200 -14.24 -6.17 21.23
C GLU A 200 -13.18 -5.11 21.57
N PRO A 201 -12.28 -4.76 20.63
CA PRO A 201 -11.27 -3.73 20.86
C PRO A 201 -11.90 -2.36 21.18
N ILE A 202 -11.33 -1.69 22.16
CA ILE A 202 -11.78 -0.37 22.62
C ILE A 202 -10.94 0.70 21.91
N ALA A 203 -11.60 1.66 21.28
CA ALA A 203 -10.96 2.81 20.66
C ALA A 203 -10.55 3.85 21.73
N VAL A 204 -9.31 4.34 21.63
CA VAL A 204 -8.80 5.51 22.36
C VAL A 204 -8.39 6.53 21.31
N THR A 205 -9.06 7.67 21.26
CA THR A 205 -8.86 8.70 20.23
C THR A 205 -8.32 9.97 20.84
N GLU A 206 -7.26 10.53 20.25
CA GLU A 206 -6.76 11.88 20.53
C GLU A 206 -6.55 12.61 19.19
N GLY A 207 -7.28 13.70 18.98
CA GLY A 207 -7.31 14.39 17.68
C GLY A 207 -7.88 13.50 16.57
N GLU A 208 -7.16 13.39 15.46
CA GLU A 208 -7.52 12.55 14.31
C GLU A 208 -6.94 11.12 14.41
N GLN A 209 -6.19 10.82 15.48
CA GLN A 209 -5.51 9.54 15.64
C GLN A 209 -6.26 8.65 16.62
N THR A 210 -6.37 7.36 16.28
CA THR A 210 -7.06 6.36 17.09
C THR A 210 -6.17 5.16 17.33
N ILE A 211 -6.06 4.75 18.59
CA ILE A 211 -5.36 3.54 19.04
C ILE A 211 -6.39 2.57 19.60
N TYR A 212 -6.39 1.34 19.11
CA TYR A 212 -7.25 0.29 19.63
C TYR A 212 -6.55 -0.52 20.73
N VAL A 213 -7.26 -0.80 21.83
CA VAL A 213 -6.74 -1.59 22.94
C VAL A 213 -7.64 -2.76 23.28
N CYS A 214 -7.07 -3.81 23.87
CA CYS A 214 -7.79 -5.06 24.12
C CYS A 214 -8.70 -5.03 25.36
N CYS A 215 -8.54 -4.09 26.29
CA CYS A 215 -9.33 -4.02 27.53
C CYS A 215 -9.29 -2.64 28.20
N ALA A 216 -10.21 -2.40 29.13
CA ALA A 216 -10.32 -1.14 29.87
C ALA A 216 -9.04 -0.77 30.64
N GLY A 217 -8.30 -1.76 31.15
CA GLY A 217 -7.02 -1.53 31.83
C GLY A 217 -5.93 -0.95 30.91
N CYS A 218 -6.02 -1.21 29.61
CA CYS A 218 -5.09 -0.65 28.63
C CYS A 218 -5.47 0.79 28.22
N VAL A 219 -6.76 1.16 28.30
CA VAL A 219 -7.24 2.51 27.97
C VAL A 219 -6.53 3.57 28.82
N ASN A 220 -6.45 3.34 30.14
CA ASN A 220 -5.82 4.31 31.06
C ASN A 220 -4.32 4.51 30.77
N LYS A 221 -3.62 3.44 30.34
CA LYS A 221 -2.20 3.54 29.97
C LYS A 221 -2.01 4.33 28.68
N VAL A 222 -2.85 4.08 27.67
CA VAL A 222 -2.79 4.83 26.41
C VAL A 222 -3.11 6.31 26.63
N LYS A 223 -4.17 6.63 27.38
CA LYS A 223 -4.51 8.04 27.70
C LYS A 223 -3.43 8.78 28.49
N ALA A 224 -2.61 8.06 29.27
CA ALA A 224 -1.53 8.69 30.03
C ALA A 224 -0.31 9.03 29.16
N ASP A 225 -0.12 8.34 28.03
CA ASP A 225 1.07 8.47 27.19
C ASP A 225 0.74 8.11 25.72
N PHE A 226 -0.21 8.83 25.13
CA PHE A 226 -0.76 8.50 23.82
C PHE A 226 0.31 8.49 22.73
N ALA A 227 1.18 9.51 22.72
CA ALA A 227 2.26 9.66 21.75
C ALA A 227 3.22 8.45 21.74
N THR A 228 3.58 7.91 22.91
CA THR A 228 4.45 6.72 22.98
C THR A 228 3.78 5.48 22.39
N TYR A 229 2.49 5.28 22.66
CA TYR A 229 1.76 4.13 22.12
C TYR A 229 1.42 4.27 20.64
N LEU A 230 1.21 5.51 20.18
CA LEU A 230 1.06 5.84 18.77
C LEU A 230 2.33 5.47 18.00
N LYS A 231 3.50 5.91 18.46
CA LYS A 231 4.79 5.56 17.86
C LYS A 231 5.00 4.03 17.81
N LYS A 232 4.54 3.30 18.84
CA LYS A 232 4.60 1.83 18.85
C LYS A 232 3.72 1.16 17.81
N ILE A 233 2.54 1.70 17.50
CA ILE A 233 1.68 1.12 16.45
C ILE A 233 2.16 1.49 15.05
N GLU A 234 2.79 2.65 14.89
CA GLU A 234 3.45 3.05 13.63
C GLU A 234 4.68 2.20 13.34
N GLN A 235 5.45 1.85 14.37
CA GLN A 235 6.53 0.86 14.32
C GLN A 235 5.93 -0.55 14.24
N LYS A 236 5.31 -0.88 13.10
CA LYS A 236 4.74 -2.20 12.81
C LYS A 236 5.86 -3.24 12.70
N ILE A 237 6.34 -3.72 13.84
CA ILE A 237 7.36 -4.76 13.92
C ILE A 237 6.74 -6.06 13.42
N VAL A 238 7.31 -6.64 12.36
CA VAL A 238 6.87 -7.92 11.81
C VAL A 238 7.98 -8.93 11.99
N ALA A 239 7.67 -10.05 12.62
CA ALA A 239 8.59 -11.17 12.80
C ALA A 239 8.16 -12.35 11.92
N ALA A 240 9.06 -12.82 11.07
CA ALA A 240 8.83 -13.97 10.20
C ALA A 240 10.07 -14.88 10.16
N PRO A 241 9.93 -16.17 9.86
CA PRO A 241 11.09 -17.03 9.59
C PRO A 241 11.97 -16.44 8.49
N ALA A 242 13.29 -16.46 8.67
CA ALA A 242 14.21 -16.00 7.64
C ALA A 242 14.21 -16.94 6.44
N THR A 243 14.51 -16.37 5.27
CA THR A 243 14.50 -17.05 3.98
C THR A 243 15.91 -17.15 3.39
N GLU A 244 16.08 -17.86 2.28
CA GLU A 244 17.38 -17.97 1.60
C GLU A 244 17.93 -16.61 1.15
N ALA A 245 17.05 -15.65 0.82
CA ALA A 245 17.43 -14.28 0.47
C ALA A 245 18.12 -13.54 1.63
N ASP A 246 17.90 -13.98 2.87
CA ASP A 246 18.47 -13.37 4.07
C ASP A 246 19.86 -13.93 4.43
N ALA A 247 20.36 -14.92 3.69
CA ALA A 247 21.56 -15.67 4.06
C ALA A 247 22.81 -14.78 4.23
N GLU A 248 23.00 -13.78 3.36
CA GLU A 248 24.13 -12.85 3.47
C GLU A 248 24.01 -11.93 4.69
N ALA A 249 22.81 -11.41 4.96
CA ALA A 249 22.56 -10.54 6.09
C ALA A 249 22.70 -11.30 7.43
N ILE A 250 22.24 -12.55 7.50
CA ILE A 250 22.44 -13.44 8.65
C ILE A 250 23.93 -13.72 8.87
N LYS A 251 24.68 -14.02 7.80
CA LYS A 251 26.14 -14.23 7.87
C LYS A 251 26.89 -12.99 8.30
N LEU A 252 26.42 -11.80 7.91
CA LEU A 252 27.00 -10.54 8.34
C LEU A 252 26.71 -10.29 9.82
N GLN A 253 25.47 -10.52 10.26
CA GLN A 253 25.05 -10.31 11.64
C GLN A 253 25.73 -11.29 12.61
N LYS A 254 25.87 -12.56 12.22
CA LYS A 254 26.50 -13.68 12.95
C LYS A 254 25.84 -14.08 14.27
N THR A 255 25.54 -13.13 15.15
CA THR A 255 25.04 -13.37 16.50
C THR A 255 23.67 -12.70 16.70
N CYS A 256 22.87 -13.29 17.58
CA CYS A 256 21.63 -12.69 18.05
C CYS A 256 21.95 -11.50 18.96
N PRO A 257 21.44 -10.29 18.73
CA PRO A 257 21.76 -9.13 19.57
C PRO A 257 21.19 -9.26 21.01
N VAL A 258 20.19 -10.11 21.20
CA VAL A 258 19.53 -10.32 22.50
C VAL A 258 20.32 -11.29 23.38
N THR A 259 20.68 -12.46 22.85
CA THR A 259 21.32 -13.55 23.61
C THR A 259 22.82 -13.68 23.33
N GLU A 260 23.33 -13.00 22.31
CA GLU A 260 24.70 -13.09 21.81
C GLU A 260 25.09 -14.49 21.28
N ALA A 261 24.12 -15.41 21.21
CA ALA A 261 24.29 -16.73 20.62
C ALA A 261 24.44 -16.67 19.09
N PRO A 262 25.18 -17.61 18.46
CA PRO A 262 25.27 -17.69 17.00
C PRO A 262 23.91 -17.89 16.35
N LEU A 263 23.61 -17.13 15.30
CA LEU A 263 22.40 -17.31 14.49
C LEU A 263 22.46 -18.68 13.80
N GLY A 264 21.36 -19.43 13.86
CA GLY A 264 21.28 -20.82 13.39
C GLY A 264 21.47 -21.87 14.48
N SER A 265 21.98 -21.51 15.67
CA SER A 265 22.18 -22.46 16.78
C SER A 265 20.88 -22.99 17.41
N MET A 266 19.76 -22.26 17.22
CA MET A 266 18.45 -22.60 17.78
C MET A 266 17.39 -22.80 16.68
N GLY A 267 17.82 -23.22 15.49
CA GLY A 267 16.97 -23.38 14.30
C GLY A 267 17.06 -22.20 13.34
N SER A 268 16.10 -22.11 12.42
CA SER A 268 16.07 -21.03 11.44
C SER A 268 15.94 -19.68 12.13
N PRO A 269 16.83 -18.70 11.86
CA PRO A 269 16.70 -17.36 12.41
C PRO A 269 15.35 -16.73 12.09
N ILE A 270 14.88 -15.86 12.98
CA ILE A 270 13.67 -15.08 12.77
C ILE A 270 14.08 -13.70 12.31
N LYS A 271 13.64 -13.30 11.11
CA LYS A 271 13.78 -11.95 10.59
C LYS A 271 12.74 -11.05 11.23
N VAL A 272 13.20 -9.93 11.77
CA VAL A 272 12.37 -8.87 12.33
C VAL A 272 12.54 -7.61 11.47
N THR A 273 11.44 -7.13 10.91
CA THR A 273 11.35 -5.91 10.11
C THR A 273 10.48 -4.86 10.80
N GLY A 274 10.42 -3.63 10.28
CA GLY A 274 9.67 -2.52 10.91
C GLY A 274 10.47 -1.71 11.93
N LEU A 275 11.80 -1.89 11.94
CA LEU A 275 12.79 -1.10 12.68
C LEU A 275 13.67 -0.32 11.68
N ASP A 276 14.62 0.48 12.16
CA ASP A 276 15.56 1.24 11.31
C ASP A 276 16.39 0.36 10.35
N ARG A 277 16.53 -0.93 10.68
CA ARG A 277 17.08 -1.98 9.82
C ARG A 277 16.57 -3.35 10.24
N ASP A 278 16.63 -4.30 9.32
CA ASP A 278 16.31 -5.70 9.59
C ASP A 278 17.24 -6.28 10.67
N VAL A 279 16.63 -7.00 11.62
CA VAL A 279 17.30 -7.69 12.73
C VAL A 279 17.00 -9.18 12.65
N TYR A 280 18.01 -10.03 12.81
CA TYR A 280 17.82 -11.47 12.90
C TYR A 280 17.95 -11.95 14.35
N LEU A 281 16.99 -12.75 14.80
CA LEU A 281 16.96 -13.32 16.14
C LEU A 281 17.19 -14.83 16.08
N CYS A 282 17.80 -15.41 17.11
CA CYS A 282 18.01 -16.86 17.17
C CYS A 282 16.71 -17.64 17.41
N CYS A 283 15.71 -17.04 18.05
CA CYS A 283 14.42 -17.67 18.34
C CYS A 283 13.33 -16.63 18.66
N GLN A 284 12.08 -17.09 18.69
CA GLN A 284 10.89 -16.25 18.92
C GLN A 284 10.87 -15.62 20.32
N GLY A 285 11.51 -16.27 21.30
CA GLY A 285 11.64 -15.75 22.67
C GLY A 285 12.42 -14.43 22.76
N CYS A 286 13.28 -14.13 21.79
CA CYS A 286 14.04 -12.87 21.75
C CYS A 286 13.21 -11.67 21.29
N LEU A 287 12.05 -11.90 20.66
CA LEU A 287 11.25 -10.84 20.05
C LEU A 287 10.76 -9.81 21.09
N LYS A 288 10.21 -10.28 22.21
CA LYS A 288 9.71 -9.39 23.28
C LYS A 288 10.80 -8.49 23.87
N ALA A 289 12.03 -8.99 23.95
CA ALA A 289 13.16 -8.19 24.42
C ALA A 289 13.49 -7.10 23.40
N LEU A 290 13.58 -7.46 22.11
CA LEU A 290 13.81 -6.52 21.02
C LEU A 290 12.74 -5.43 20.95
N GLU A 291 11.45 -5.79 20.99
CA GLU A 291 10.32 -4.85 20.99
C GLU A 291 10.34 -3.86 22.16
N LYS A 292 10.79 -4.31 23.34
CA LYS A 292 10.86 -3.45 24.54
C LYS A 292 11.97 -2.41 24.44
N SER A 293 13.04 -2.67 23.71
CA SER A 293 14.22 -1.79 23.65
C SER A 293 14.96 -1.91 22.32
N PRO A 294 14.33 -1.56 21.19
CA PRO A 294 14.90 -1.82 19.86
C PRO A 294 16.25 -1.12 19.68
N GLU A 295 16.34 0.16 20.03
CA GLU A 295 17.56 0.97 19.92
C GLU A 295 18.76 0.34 20.63
N LYS A 296 18.55 -0.25 21.83
CA LYS A 296 19.59 -0.94 22.59
C LYS A 296 20.17 -2.13 21.83
N TYR A 297 19.34 -2.88 21.11
CA TYR A 297 19.76 -4.08 20.38
C TYR A 297 20.27 -3.74 18.98
N LEU A 298 19.72 -2.71 18.34
CA LEU A 298 20.22 -2.17 17.08
C LEU A 298 21.67 -1.67 17.22
N ALA A 299 22.01 -1.05 18.36
CA ALA A 299 23.38 -0.62 18.65
C ALA A 299 24.38 -1.77 18.79
N LYS A 300 23.92 -3.01 19.03
CA LYS A 300 24.78 -4.21 19.10
C LYS A 300 25.01 -4.86 17.73
N LEU A 301 24.30 -4.45 16.69
CA LEU A 301 24.44 -5.03 15.37
C LEU A 301 25.74 -4.59 14.71
N PRO A 302 26.36 -5.46 13.89
CA PRO A 302 27.48 -5.04 13.07
C PRO A 302 27.01 -3.96 12.09
N PRO A 303 27.88 -3.02 11.70
CA PRO A 303 27.54 -1.97 10.74
C PRO A 303 27.00 -2.59 9.45
N LEU A 304 26.04 -1.91 8.82
CA LEU A 304 25.53 -2.33 7.51
C LEU A 304 26.70 -2.41 6.53
N PRO A 305 26.68 -3.37 5.59
CA PRO A 305 27.70 -3.43 4.57
C PRO A 305 27.57 -2.14 3.75
N THR A 306 28.61 -1.31 3.77
CA THR A 306 28.63 -0.14 2.89
C THR A 306 28.61 -0.65 1.46
N PRO A 307 27.73 -0.12 0.58
CA PRO A 307 27.74 -0.50 -0.83
C PRO A 307 29.17 -0.34 -1.34
N LYS A 308 29.71 -1.39 -2.00
CA LYS A 308 31.01 -1.25 -2.65
C LYS A 308 30.91 -0.09 -3.65
N PRO A 309 31.88 0.83 -3.66
CA PRO A 309 31.86 1.92 -4.62
C PRO A 309 31.81 1.35 -6.03
N VAL A 310 30.80 1.74 -6.80
CA VAL A 310 30.80 1.44 -8.23
C VAL A 310 31.84 2.33 -8.86
N VAL A 311 32.88 1.70 -9.42
CA VAL A 311 33.96 2.40 -10.12
C VAL A 311 33.95 1.94 -11.56
N VAL A 312 33.86 2.90 -12.47
CA VAL A 312 33.93 2.66 -13.91
C VAL A 312 34.94 3.61 -14.54
N LEU A 313 35.44 3.27 -15.73
CA LEU A 313 36.25 4.21 -16.50
C LEU A 313 35.41 5.43 -16.89
N ALA A 314 36.01 6.61 -16.84
CA ALA A 314 35.37 7.83 -17.32
C ALA A 314 35.19 7.76 -18.85
N THR A 315 34.10 8.33 -19.33
CA THR A 315 33.75 8.36 -20.76
C THR A 315 34.06 9.72 -21.37
N LYS A 316 33.84 9.87 -22.68
CA LYS A 316 34.03 11.16 -23.37
C LYS A 316 33.15 12.27 -22.78
N ASP A 317 31.97 11.93 -22.26
CA ASP A 317 31.05 12.90 -21.65
C ASP A 317 31.61 13.49 -20.35
N ASP A 318 32.56 12.81 -19.72
CA ASP A 318 33.23 13.25 -18.50
C ASP A 318 34.41 14.19 -18.76
N ALA A 319 34.83 14.36 -20.02
CA ALA A 319 36.12 14.99 -20.36
C ALA A 319 36.29 16.40 -19.78
N ALA A 320 35.23 17.21 -19.78
CA ALA A 320 35.26 18.56 -19.22
C ALA A 320 35.49 18.55 -17.70
N PHE A 321 34.91 17.59 -16.99
CA PHE A 321 35.05 17.48 -15.53
C PHE A 321 36.37 16.83 -15.12
N VAL A 322 36.85 15.84 -15.89
CA VAL A 322 38.21 15.28 -15.74
C VAL A 322 39.25 16.38 -15.93
N ALA A 323 39.11 17.21 -16.97
CA ALA A 323 40.02 18.32 -17.26
C ALA A 323 39.94 19.44 -16.21
N ALA A 324 38.78 19.64 -15.58
CA ALA A 324 38.63 20.57 -14.46
C ALA A 324 39.29 20.03 -13.19
N GLN A 325 39.14 18.74 -12.89
CA GLN A 325 39.64 18.13 -11.66
C GLN A 325 41.17 17.89 -11.70
N LYS A 326 41.70 17.37 -12.82
CA LYS A 326 43.12 17.08 -13.12
C LYS A 326 43.84 16.08 -12.20
N LEU A 327 43.68 16.20 -10.89
CA LEU A 327 44.34 15.39 -9.86
C LEU A 327 43.34 14.47 -9.15
N CYS A 328 43.82 13.31 -8.74
CA CYS A 328 43.09 12.41 -7.87
C CYS A 328 43.06 12.99 -6.45
N PRO A 329 41.89 13.20 -5.81
CA PRO A 329 41.83 13.79 -4.47
C PRO A 329 42.44 12.90 -3.39
N VAL A 330 42.57 11.59 -3.65
CA VAL A 330 43.10 10.61 -2.70
C VAL A 330 44.62 10.58 -2.72
N MET A 331 45.24 10.53 -3.90
CA MET A 331 46.69 10.35 -4.07
C MET A 331 47.44 11.60 -4.54
N ASP A 332 46.72 12.68 -4.90
CA ASP A 332 47.27 13.91 -5.51
C ASP A 332 48.04 13.71 -6.82
N GLU A 333 47.89 12.55 -7.45
CA GLU A 333 48.47 12.24 -8.75
C GLU A 333 47.54 12.63 -9.92
N PRO A 334 48.09 12.86 -11.13
CA PRO A 334 47.29 13.03 -12.34
C PRO A 334 46.29 11.88 -12.54
N LEU A 335 45.08 12.21 -12.97
CA LEU A 335 43.99 11.22 -13.13
C LEU A 335 44.30 10.11 -14.16
N ASP A 336 45.29 10.31 -15.03
CA ASP A 336 45.76 9.36 -16.04
C ASP A 336 47.04 8.58 -15.62
N ALA A 337 47.65 8.91 -14.48
CA ALA A 337 48.93 8.34 -14.07
C ALA A 337 48.89 6.83 -13.74
N MET A 338 47.73 6.33 -13.29
CA MET A 338 47.57 4.98 -12.75
C MET A 338 46.48 4.17 -13.47
N GLY A 339 46.30 4.40 -14.77
CA GLY A 339 45.35 3.69 -15.63
C GLY A 339 43.93 4.28 -15.67
N GLY A 340 43.72 5.43 -15.02
CA GLY A 340 42.49 6.21 -15.10
C GLY A 340 42.39 7.08 -16.37
N PRO A 341 41.45 8.05 -16.41
CA PRO A 341 40.54 8.46 -15.34
C PRO A 341 39.42 7.44 -15.09
N TYR A 342 39.22 7.08 -13.82
CA TYR A 342 38.02 6.39 -13.34
C TYR A 342 37.05 7.39 -12.73
N LYS A 343 35.77 7.02 -12.63
CA LYS A 343 34.76 7.78 -11.90
C LYS A 343 34.00 6.89 -10.91
N THR A 344 33.59 7.50 -9.81
CA THR A 344 32.70 6.91 -8.82
C THR A 344 31.76 7.98 -8.26
N VAL A 345 30.65 7.56 -7.67
CA VAL A 345 29.66 8.45 -7.07
C VAL A 345 29.80 8.39 -5.56
N VAL A 346 29.91 9.56 -4.93
CA VAL A 346 29.94 9.70 -3.47
C VAL A 346 29.08 10.91 -3.09
N GLU A 347 28.15 10.73 -2.14
CA GLU A 347 27.20 11.78 -1.71
C GLU A 347 26.48 12.48 -2.88
N GLY A 348 26.07 11.71 -3.89
CA GLY A 348 25.38 12.23 -5.09
C GLY A 348 26.27 13.04 -6.04
N LYS A 349 27.59 13.05 -5.84
CA LYS A 349 28.56 13.75 -6.68
C LYS A 349 29.47 12.76 -7.41
N VAL A 350 29.79 13.03 -8.66
CA VAL A 350 30.76 12.24 -9.45
C VAL A 350 32.17 12.75 -9.17
N VAL A 351 33.03 11.88 -8.66
CA VAL A 351 34.44 12.18 -8.38
C VAL A 351 35.33 11.30 -9.25
N TYR A 352 36.35 11.92 -9.84
CA TYR A 352 37.29 11.23 -10.71
C TYR A 352 38.53 10.75 -9.92
N LEU A 353 39.07 9.60 -10.30
CA LEU A 353 40.14 8.91 -9.58
C LEU A 353 41.19 8.39 -10.56
N CYS A 354 42.46 8.36 -10.13
CA CYS A 354 43.55 7.81 -10.95
C CYS A 354 43.49 6.27 -11.06
N CYS A 355 42.88 5.57 -10.08
CA CYS A 355 42.72 4.12 -10.09
C CYS A 355 41.49 3.67 -9.26
N PRO A 356 40.99 2.43 -9.43
CA PRO A 356 39.85 1.93 -8.67
C PRO A 356 40.11 1.77 -7.18
N GLY A 357 41.36 1.58 -6.77
CA GLY A 357 41.74 1.46 -5.36
C GLY A 357 41.42 2.71 -4.54
N CYS A 358 41.49 3.89 -5.16
CA CYS A 358 41.19 5.16 -4.48
C CYS A 358 39.73 5.28 -4.07
N ALA A 359 38.80 4.55 -4.71
CA ALA A 359 37.37 4.70 -4.44
C ALA A 359 36.99 4.24 -3.03
N LYS A 360 37.69 3.25 -2.48
CA LYS A 360 37.47 2.78 -1.11
C LYS A 360 37.82 3.84 -0.08
N MET A 361 38.94 4.55 -0.27
CA MET A 361 39.36 5.63 0.62
C MET A 361 38.41 6.82 0.50
N LEU A 362 38.05 7.19 -0.73
CA LEU A 362 37.07 8.25 -0.98
C LEU A 362 35.72 8.00 -0.28
N ASN A 363 35.19 6.78 -0.36
CA ASN A 363 33.90 6.44 0.28
C ASN A 363 34.01 6.27 1.80
N ALA A 364 35.20 6.06 2.34
CA ALA A 364 35.40 5.98 3.79
C ALA A 364 35.44 7.37 4.46
N GLU A 365 35.92 8.40 3.75
CA GLU A 365 36.01 9.78 4.26
C GLU A 365 35.51 10.80 3.21
N PRO A 366 34.24 10.74 2.78
CA PRO A 366 33.73 11.53 1.65
C PRO A 366 33.89 13.04 1.85
N GLU A 367 33.50 13.55 3.03
CA GLU A 367 33.57 14.96 3.37
C GLU A 367 34.98 15.53 3.26
N LYS A 368 36.00 14.77 3.68
CA LYS A 368 37.42 15.16 3.62
C LYS A 368 37.87 15.40 2.19
N TYR A 369 37.58 14.46 1.28
CA TYR A 369 38.03 14.57 -0.11
C TYR A 369 37.18 15.55 -0.92
N LEU A 370 35.87 15.69 -0.61
CA LEU A 370 35.02 16.71 -1.21
C LEU A 370 35.43 18.12 -0.76
N ALA A 371 35.83 18.31 0.50
CA ALA A 371 36.40 19.56 0.99
C ALA A 371 37.71 19.89 0.28
N LYS A 372 38.60 18.91 0.11
CA LYS A 372 39.85 19.08 -0.64
C LYS A 372 39.63 19.50 -2.10
N LEU A 373 38.66 18.89 -2.79
CA LEU A 373 38.28 19.32 -4.15
C LEU A 373 37.77 20.75 -4.18
N LYS A 374 36.95 21.13 -3.18
CA LYS A 374 36.43 22.49 -3.05
C LYS A 374 37.55 23.52 -2.81
N GLU A 375 38.53 23.20 -1.98
CA GLU A 375 39.72 24.04 -1.75
C GLU A 375 40.55 24.23 -3.03
N GLN A 376 40.57 23.22 -3.89
CA GLN A 376 41.20 23.27 -5.22
C GLN A 376 40.33 23.99 -6.26
N GLY A 377 39.18 24.56 -5.87
CA GLY A 377 38.25 25.24 -6.77
C GLY A 377 37.47 24.29 -7.69
N ILE A 378 37.49 22.99 -7.41
CA ILE A 378 36.82 21.96 -8.21
C ILE A 378 35.44 21.70 -7.62
N THR A 379 34.41 21.80 -8.46
CA THR A 379 33.03 21.45 -8.09
C THR A 379 32.64 20.16 -8.81
N PRO A 380 32.56 19.02 -8.10
CA PRO A 380 32.09 17.76 -8.68
C PRO A 380 30.67 17.88 -9.26
N PRO A 381 30.41 17.36 -10.47
CA PRO A 381 29.07 17.36 -11.02
C PRO A 381 28.15 16.42 -10.23
N ALA A 382 26.85 16.70 -10.23
CA ALA A 382 25.86 15.79 -9.66
C ALA A 382 25.82 14.49 -10.47
N ALA A 383 25.68 13.35 -9.78
CA ALA A 383 25.36 12.09 -10.42
C ALA A 383 23.96 12.19 -11.01
N LYS A 384 23.86 11.97 -12.33
CA LYS A 384 22.58 11.94 -13.06
C LYS A 384 21.92 10.57 -12.94
#